data_AF-A0A7V6N8S5-F1
#
_entry.id   AF-A0A7V6N8S5-F1
#
_cell.length_a   1.000
_cell.length_b   1.000
_cell.length_c   1.000
_cell.angle_alpha   90.00
_cell.angle_beta   90.00
_cell.angle_gamma   90.00
#
_symmetry.space_group_name_H-M   'P 1'
#
loop_
_entity.id
_entity.type
_entity.pdbx_description
1 polymer ?
#
loop_
_entity_poly.entity_id
_entity_poly.type
_entity_poly.pdbx_seq_one_letter_code
_entity_poly.pdbx_strand_id
1 'polypeptide(L)'
;MERGTCNLRSAHEGLTPVYSVDDETDPNEWSYDGMENKLVCDWDADGYRLPTEAEWEYAARGATNDPDYLYSGSNDLNEVGWFDGNNTTDGTKPVGTKLPNGLGIYDMSGNVWEWCWDFPGSYDYTPQVDPTGAEGSGYRVLRGGHWNNYASDCTVSFRHSYYDFTECYSYGMRVCRSIR
;
A
#
# COMPACT_ATOMS: atom_id res chain seq x y z
N MET A 1 -9.93 3.20 -7.94
CA MET A 1 -10.25 4.55 -7.41
C MET A 1 -9.02 5.26 -6.81
N GLU A 2 -8.18 4.48 -6.15
CA GLU A 2 -6.96 4.82 -5.41
C GLU A 2 -5.92 5.54 -6.26
N ARG A 3 -5.61 4.99 -7.44
CA ARG A 3 -4.68 5.60 -8.40
C ARG A 3 -5.17 6.94 -8.94
N GLY A 4 -6.48 7.06 -9.15
CA GLY A 4 -7.09 8.35 -9.48
C GLY A 4 -6.93 9.36 -8.36
N THR A 5 -7.13 8.93 -7.10
CA THR A 5 -6.90 9.81 -5.94
C THR A 5 -5.44 10.29 -5.85
N CYS A 6 -4.47 9.43 -6.20
CA CYS A 6 -3.07 9.82 -6.28
C CYS A 6 -2.85 10.93 -7.32
N ASN A 7 -3.36 10.76 -8.54
CA ASN A 7 -3.25 11.78 -9.60
C ASN A 7 -3.97 13.09 -9.24
N LEU A 8 -5.17 13.03 -8.67
CA LEU A 8 -5.89 14.21 -8.20
C LEU A 8 -5.08 14.97 -7.14
N ARG A 9 -4.40 14.24 -6.24
CA ARG A 9 -3.51 14.85 -5.25
C ARG A 9 -2.28 15.48 -5.89
N SER A 10 -1.65 14.80 -6.86
CA SER A 10 -0.52 15.34 -7.63
C SER A 10 -0.90 16.64 -8.33
N ALA A 11 -2.02 16.65 -9.07
CA ALA A 11 -2.51 17.83 -9.76
C ALA A 11 -2.81 19.00 -8.79
N HIS A 12 -3.38 18.71 -7.62
CA HIS A 12 -3.64 19.72 -6.59
C HIS A 12 -2.36 20.38 -6.07
N GLU A 13 -1.24 19.66 -6.03
CA GLU A 13 0.07 20.16 -5.58
C GLU A 13 0.98 20.63 -6.73
N GLY A 14 0.51 20.58 -7.98
CA GLY A 14 1.30 20.97 -9.16
C GLY A 14 2.42 19.98 -9.51
N LEU A 15 2.30 18.73 -9.07
CA LEU A 15 3.22 17.63 -9.39
C LEU A 15 2.78 16.92 -10.67
N THR A 16 3.73 16.25 -11.34
CA THR A 16 3.47 15.44 -12.53
C THR A 16 2.68 14.18 -12.12
N PRO A 17 1.48 13.94 -12.68
CA PRO A 17 0.72 12.71 -12.38
C PRO A 17 1.49 11.45 -12.75
N VAL A 18 1.37 10.40 -11.93
CA VAL A 18 2.09 9.13 -12.13
C VAL A 18 1.34 8.18 -13.04
N TYR A 19 0.00 8.17 -12.98
CA TYR A 19 -0.80 7.20 -13.71
C TYR A 19 -1.40 7.78 -14.97
N SER A 20 -1.54 6.97 -16.01
CA SER A 20 -2.37 7.30 -17.17
C SER A 20 -3.22 6.12 -17.60
N VAL A 21 -4.35 6.41 -18.26
CA VAL A 21 -5.22 5.43 -18.92
C VAL A 21 -5.51 5.95 -20.31
N ASP A 22 -5.13 5.21 -21.35
CA ASP A 22 -5.22 5.68 -22.74
C ASP A 22 -4.57 7.07 -22.94
N ASP A 23 -3.37 7.26 -22.35
CA ASP A 23 -2.59 8.52 -22.32
C ASP A 23 -3.24 9.71 -21.59
N GLU A 24 -4.41 9.51 -20.97
CA GLU A 24 -5.07 10.52 -20.15
C GLU A 24 -4.63 10.42 -18.68
N THR A 25 -4.31 11.54 -18.06
CA THR A 25 -3.81 11.63 -16.67
C THR A 25 -4.85 12.20 -15.70
N ASP A 26 -5.88 12.91 -16.17
CA ASP A 26 -7.01 13.36 -15.37
C ASP A 26 -7.97 12.19 -15.10
N PRO A 27 -8.12 11.75 -13.83
CA PRO A 27 -9.00 10.64 -13.49
C PRO A 27 -10.49 10.87 -13.77
N ASN A 28 -10.90 12.13 -13.99
CA ASN A 28 -12.28 12.45 -14.38
C ASN A 28 -12.57 12.10 -15.85
N GLU A 29 -11.52 12.00 -16.68
CA GLU A 29 -11.61 11.70 -18.10
C GLU A 29 -11.28 10.22 -18.42
N TRP A 30 -10.96 9.43 -17.39
CA TRP A 30 -10.63 8.01 -17.55
C TRP A 30 -11.83 7.17 -17.98
N SER A 31 -11.62 6.34 -19.00
CA SER A 31 -12.52 5.22 -19.29
C SER A 31 -12.18 4.03 -18.39
N TYR A 32 -13.18 3.55 -17.67
CA TYR A 32 -13.05 2.36 -16.83
C TYR A 32 -13.20 1.04 -17.61
N ASP A 33 -13.65 1.10 -18.87
CA ASP A 33 -13.79 -0.08 -19.73
C ASP A 33 -12.43 -0.60 -20.18
N GLY A 34 -12.09 -1.82 -19.72
CA GLY A 34 -10.82 -2.46 -19.96
C GLY A 34 -9.61 -1.69 -19.41
N MET A 35 -9.81 -0.84 -18.40
CA MET A 35 -8.79 0.02 -17.79
C MET A 35 -7.54 -0.77 -17.37
N GLU A 36 -7.72 -2.01 -16.92
CA GLU A 36 -6.62 -2.90 -16.50
C GLU A 36 -5.58 -3.14 -17.61
N ASN A 37 -5.97 -3.03 -18.88
CA ASN A 37 -5.08 -3.24 -20.03
C ASN A 37 -4.44 -1.94 -20.55
N LYS A 38 -4.87 -0.79 -20.01
CA LYS A 38 -4.54 0.55 -20.50
C LYS A 38 -3.83 1.40 -19.45
N LEU A 39 -3.86 0.96 -18.20
CA LEU A 39 -3.25 1.65 -17.07
C LEU A 39 -1.72 1.56 -17.14
N VAL A 40 -1.08 2.72 -17.16
CA VAL A 40 0.38 2.87 -17.15
C VAL A 40 0.81 3.60 -15.87
N CYS A 41 2.00 3.26 -15.37
CA CYS A 41 2.67 3.95 -14.27
C CYS A 41 3.97 4.56 -14.80
N ASP A 42 4.05 5.89 -14.81
CA ASP A 42 5.27 6.64 -15.12
C ASP A 42 6.14 6.74 -13.86
N TRP A 43 7.16 5.88 -13.78
CA TRP A 43 8.12 5.88 -12.68
C TRP A 43 9.02 7.11 -12.64
N ASP A 44 9.01 7.91 -13.72
CA ASP A 44 9.74 9.16 -13.80
C ASP A 44 8.96 10.40 -13.33
N ALA A 45 7.66 10.26 -13.07
CA ALA A 45 6.88 11.34 -12.50
C ALA A 45 7.24 11.60 -11.02
N ASP A 46 7.09 12.85 -10.58
CA ASP A 46 7.35 13.30 -9.20
C ASP A 46 6.07 13.36 -8.33
N GLY A 47 4.94 12.96 -8.90
CA GLY A 47 3.65 12.90 -8.23
C GLY A 47 3.49 11.74 -7.23
N TYR A 48 2.32 11.74 -6.61
CA TYR A 48 1.89 10.68 -5.71
C TYR A 48 1.53 9.40 -6.45
N ARG A 49 1.81 8.27 -5.80
CA ARG A 49 1.45 6.92 -6.24
C ARG A 49 1.26 5.98 -5.08
N LEU A 50 0.69 4.81 -5.36
CA LEU A 50 0.78 3.66 -4.47
C LEU A 50 2.25 3.25 -4.31
N PRO A 51 2.67 2.80 -3.12
CA PRO A 51 3.99 2.22 -2.92
C PRO A 51 4.13 0.92 -3.73
N THR A 52 5.35 0.59 -4.11
CA THR A 52 5.65 -0.81 -4.44
C THR A 52 5.55 -1.66 -3.17
N GLU A 53 5.35 -2.96 -3.32
CA GLU A 53 5.37 -3.89 -2.19
C GLU A 53 6.69 -3.82 -1.41
N ALA A 54 7.80 -3.67 -2.13
CA ALA A 54 9.12 -3.53 -1.53
C ALA A 54 9.27 -2.22 -0.74
N GLU A 55 8.82 -1.10 -1.30
CA GLU A 55 8.81 0.18 -0.58
C GLU A 55 7.90 0.14 0.66
N TRP A 56 6.74 -0.50 0.53
CA TRP A 56 5.82 -0.69 1.64
C TRP A 56 6.47 -1.49 2.77
N GLU A 57 7.12 -2.63 2.45
CA GLU A 57 7.76 -3.47 3.47
C GLU A 57 8.95 -2.74 4.11
N TYR A 58 9.78 -2.04 3.33
CA TYR A 58 10.87 -1.22 3.85
C TYR A 58 10.36 -0.15 4.83
N ALA A 59 9.28 0.54 4.47
CA ALA A 59 8.64 1.52 5.33
C ALA A 59 8.04 0.88 6.58
N ALA A 60 7.41 -0.30 6.47
CA ALA A 60 6.80 -1.03 7.59
C ALA A 60 7.85 -1.51 8.61
N ARG A 61 9.01 -1.94 8.14
CA ARG A 61 10.16 -2.29 9.01
C ARG A 61 10.81 -1.07 9.66
N GLY A 62 10.46 0.14 9.24
CA GLY A 62 10.92 1.38 9.87
C GLY A 62 12.34 1.78 9.44
N ALA A 63 12.70 1.51 8.18
CA ALA A 63 14.04 1.75 7.60
C ALA A 63 15.20 1.01 8.27
N THR A 64 14.92 0.07 9.16
CA THR A 64 15.89 -0.83 9.77
C THR A 64 15.28 -2.21 9.92
N ASN A 65 16.05 -3.26 9.67
CA ASN A 65 15.67 -4.62 10.07
C ASN A 65 16.35 -5.02 11.39
N ASP A 66 16.76 -4.02 12.17
CA ASP A 66 17.39 -4.19 13.47
C ASP A 66 16.66 -3.33 14.54
N PRO A 67 15.92 -3.97 15.46
CA PRO A 67 15.54 -5.38 15.45
C PRO A 67 14.48 -5.68 14.36
N ASP A 68 14.48 -6.90 13.84
CA ASP A 68 13.50 -7.36 12.85
C ASP A 68 12.17 -7.71 13.53
N TYR A 69 11.36 -6.69 13.83
CA TYR A 69 10.08 -6.86 14.49
C TYR A 69 9.06 -7.58 13.60
N LEU A 70 8.19 -8.38 14.23
CA LEU A 70 7.08 -9.06 13.57
C LEU A 70 6.04 -8.08 13.03
N TYR A 71 5.80 -6.99 13.76
CA TYR A 71 4.89 -5.91 13.41
C TYR A 71 5.66 -4.60 13.26
N SER A 72 5.04 -3.62 12.62
CA SER A 72 5.68 -2.34 12.32
C SER A 72 5.98 -1.55 13.61
N GLY A 73 7.18 -1.74 14.16
CA GLY A 73 7.70 -1.04 15.35
C GLY A 73 7.69 -1.85 16.65
N SER A 74 7.11 -3.06 16.69
CA SER A 74 7.08 -3.90 17.90
C SER A 74 6.84 -5.38 17.57
N ASN A 75 7.20 -6.28 18.51
CA ASN A 75 6.75 -7.68 18.48
C ASN A 75 5.37 -7.88 19.13
N ASP A 76 4.80 -6.85 19.76
CA ASP A 76 3.43 -6.87 20.29
C ASP A 76 2.51 -6.02 19.41
N LEU A 77 1.60 -6.69 18.69
CA LEU A 77 0.63 -6.02 17.82
C LEU A 77 -0.30 -5.09 18.62
N ASN A 78 -0.51 -5.32 19.92
CA ASN A 78 -1.35 -4.44 20.73
C ASN A 78 -0.79 -3.01 20.85
N GLU A 79 0.53 -2.85 20.71
CA GLU A 79 1.19 -1.55 20.82
C GLU A 79 1.10 -0.76 19.51
N VAL A 80 1.13 -1.44 18.36
CA VAL A 80 1.36 -0.83 17.05
C VAL A 80 0.21 -1.00 16.05
N GLY A 81 -0.82 -1.79 16.38
CA GLY A 81 -1.88 -2.11 15.44
C GLY A 81 -3.26 -2.37 16.03
N TRP A 82 -4.26 -2.26 15.15
CA TRP A 82 -5.66 -2.60 15.41
C TRP A 82 -6.02 -3.88 14.66
N PHE A 83 -6.43 -4.91 15.38
CA PHE A 83 -6.72 -6.24 14.84
C PHE A 83 -7.83 -6.92 15.65
N ASP A 84 -8.24 -8.12 15.27
CA ASP A 84 -9.37 -8.82 15.90
C ASP A 84 -9.26 -8.94 17.43
N GLY A 85 -8.06 -9.16 17.95
CA GLY A 85 -7.80 -9.41 19.36
C GLY A 85 -7.86 -8.17 20.26
N ASN A 86 -7.85 -6.95 19.70
CA ASN A 86 -7.94 -5.72 20.50
C ASN A 86 -9.01 -4.73 20.02
N ASN A 87 -9.80 -5.12 19.02
CA ASN A 87 -10.86 -4.28 18.49
C ASN A 87 -12.22 -4.62 19.14
N THR A 88 -12.65 -3.80 20.09
CA THR A 88 -13.91 -4.01 20.83
C THR A 88 -15.16 -3.57 20.09
N THR A 89 -15.01 -2.85 18.98
CA THR A 89 -16.13 -2.36 18.15
C THR A 89 -15.73 -2.46 16.70
N ASP A 90 -16.52 -3.19 15.91
CA ASP A 90 -16.27 -3.42 14.51
C ASP A 90 -15.99 -2.11 13.75
N GLY A 91 -15.09 -2.20 12.78
CA GLY A 91 -14.68 -1.10 11.94
C GLY A 91 -13.29 -0.56 12.24
N THR A 92 -12.86 0.30 11.32
CA THR A 92 -11.58 1.00 11.36
C THR A 92 -11.48 1.91 12.58
N LYS A 93 -10.25 2.34 12.87
CA LYS A 93 -9.95 3.27 13.94
C LYS A 93 -9.30 4.53 13.35
N PRO A 94 -9.44 5.69 14.04
CA PRO A 94 -8.67 6.87 13.66
C PRO A 94 -7.19 6.53 13.56
N VAL A 95 -6.57 6.96 12.46
CA VAL A 95 -5.14 6.73 12.20
C VAL A 95 -4.29 7.39 13.28
N GLY A 96 -3.12 6.82 13.55
CA GLY A 96 -2.14 7.38 14.48
C GLY A 96 -2.51 7.23 15.97
N THR A 97 -3.38 6.27 16.30
CA THR A 97 -3.82 6.03 17.69
C THR A 97 -3.02 4.95 18.41
N LYS A 98 -2.17 4.22 17.69
CA LYS A 98 -1.18 3.26 18.21
C LYS A 98 0.23 3.85 18.09
N LEU A 99 1.25 3.14 18.57
CA LEU A 99 2.65 3.59 18.44
C LEU A 99 3.10 3.51 16.98
N PRO A 100 3.93 4.46 16.50
CA PRO A 100 4.53 4.39 15.18
C PRO A 100 5.76 3.47 15.17
N ASN A 101 6.26 3.17 13.97
CA ASN A 101 7.57 2.54 13.80
C ASN A 101 8.73 3.56 13.84
N GLY A 102 9.96 3.08 13.57
CA GLY A 102 11.18 3.90 13.58
C GLY A 102 11.20 5.10 12.63
N LEU A 103 10.33 5.11 11.61
CA LEU A 103 10.16 6.23 10.68
C LEU A 103 9.05 7.21 11.11
N GLY A 104 8.37 6.96 12.23
CA GLY A 104 7.20 7.73 12.62
C GLY A 104 5.94 7.39 11.81
N ILE A 105 5.92 6.23 11.12
CA ILE A 105 4.78 5.79 10.33
C ILE A 105 3.87 4.91 11.19
N TYR A 106 2.58 5.21 11.14
CA TYR A 106 1.53 4.57 11.94
C TYR A 106 0.71 3.59 11.09
N ASP A 107 0.10 2.63 11.78
CA ASP A 107 -0.93 1.73 11.23
C ASP A 107 -0.47 0.90 10.02
N MET A 108 0.83 0.59 9.92
CA MET A 108 1.36 -0.36 8.92
C MET A 108 1.07 -1.82 9.29
N SER A 109 0.56 -2.07 10.51
CA SER A 109 0.08 -3.37 10.98
C SER A 109 -1.35 -3.22 11.50
N GLY A 110 -2.32 -3.82 10.82
CA GLY A 110 -3.75 -3.74 11.15
C GLY A 110 -4.45 -2.49 10.62
N ASN A 111 -5.59 -2.16 11.23
CA ASN A 111 -6.53 -1.13 10.81
C ASN A 111 -7.15 -1.42 9.43
N VAL A 112 -6.44 -1.23 8.32
CA VAL A 112 -6.90 -1.58 6.95
C VAL A 112 -5.78 -2.21 6.16
N TRP A 113 -6.13 -3.13 5.25
CA TRP A 113 -5.17 -3.53 4.24
C TRP A 113 -4.78 -2.33 3.38
N GLU A 114 -3.52 -2.23 2.98
CA GLU A 114 -3.03 -1.17 2.11
C GLU A 114 -2.68 -1.72 0.72
N TRP A 115 -3.31 -1.18 -0.32
CA TRP A 115 -2.99 -1.51 -1.71
C TRP A 115 -1.56 -1.09 -2.07
N CYS A 116 -0.82 -2.01 -2.70
CA CYS A 116 0.45 -1.74 -3.35
C CYS A 116 0.28 -1.76 -4.88
N TRP A 117 1.24 -1.18 -5.59
CA TRP A 117 1.27 -1.20 -7.06
C TRP A 117 1.38 -2.63 -7.62
N ASP A 118 2.12 -3.51 -6.96
CA ASP A 118 2.62 -4.75 -7.54
C ASP A 118 1.52 -5.76 -7.94
N PHE A 119 1.77 -6.47 -9.04
CA PHE A 119 1.09 -7.74 -9.31
C PHE A 119 1.69 -8.86 -8.45
N PRO A 120 0.88 -9.85 -8.02
CA PRO A 120 1.41 -10.95 -7.24
C PRO A 120 2.35 -11.85 -8.04
N GLY A 121 3.51 -12.20 -7.49
CA GLY A 121 4.45 -13.16 -8.09
C GLY A 121 5.42 -13.74 -7.06
N SER A 122 6.29 -14.65 -7.49
CA SER A 122 7.36 -15.22 -6.66
C SER A 122 8.50 -14.22 -6.47
N TYR A 123 9.08 -14.17 -5.27
CA TYR A 123 10.32 -13.42 -5.05
C TYR A 123 11.50 -14.14 -5.70
N ASP A 124 12.32 -13.36 -6.41
CA ASP A 124 13.65 -13.79 -6.82
C ASP A 124 14.59 -13.71 -5.60
N TYR A 125 15.50 -14.67 -5.49
CA TYR A 125 16.56 -14.66 -4.49
C TYR A 125 17.72 -13.73 -4.90
N THR A 126 17.72 -13.24 -6.14
CA THR A 126 18.71 -12.26 -6.60
C THR A 126 18.34 -10.84 -6.14
N PRO A 127 19.32 -10.05 -5.65
CA PRO A 127 19.07 -8.66 -5.28
C PRO A 127 18.49 -7.86 -6.46
N GLN A 128 17.42 -7.12 -6.19
CA GLN A 128 16.76 -6.22 -7.14
C GLN A 128 16.98 -4.77 -6.72
N VAL A 129 16.93 -3.85 -7.69
CA VAL A 129 16.91 -2.40 -7.45
C VAL A 129 15.52 -1.91 -7.85
N ASP A 130 14.82 -1.27 -6.92
CA ASP A 130 13.48 -0.70 -7.09
C ASP A 130 12.48 -1.65 -7.81
N PRO A 131 12.24 -2.88 -7.28
CA PRO A 131 11.32 -3.81 -7.91
C PRO A 131 9.88 -3.29 -7.90
N THR A 132 9.19 -3.45 -9.03
CA THR A 132 7.82 -2.96 -9.26
C THR A 132 6.78 -4.09 -9.37
N GLY A 133 7.14 -5.28 -8.88
CA GLY A 133 6.30 -6.47 -8.92
C GLY A 133 6.51 -7.33 -10.16
N ALA A 134 5.74 -8.42 -10.22
CA ALA A 134 5.74 -9.32 -11.38
C ALA A 134 4.99 -8.72 -12.58
N GLU A 135 5.15 -9.34 -13.75
CA GLU A 135 4.20 -9.15 -14.86
C GLU A 135 2.89 -9.88 -14.54
N GLY A 136 1.76 -9.24 -14.75
CA GLY A 136 0.46 -9.84 -14.46
C GLY A 136 -0.71 -8.94 -14.81
N SER A 137 -1.91 -9.43 -14.49
CA SER A 137 -3.16 -8.67 -14.60
C SER A 137 -4.17 -9.16 -13.57
N GLY A 138 -5.22 -8.36 -13.35
CA GLY A 138 -6.40 -8.76 -12.59
C GLY A 138 -6.25 -8.75 -11.06
N TYR A 139 -5.06 -8.85 -10.48
CA TYR A 139 -4.85 -8.83 -9.02
C TYR A 139 -3.79 -7.80 -8.61
N ARG A 140 -3.91 -7.21 -7.43
CA ARG A 140 -2.85 -6.37 -6.84
C ARG A 140 -2.55 -6.82 -5.42
N VAL A 141 -1.35 -6.49 -4.95
CA VAL A 141 -0.89 -6.82 -3.61
C VAL A 141 -1.58 -5.96 -2.55
N LEU A 142 -1.90 -6.58 -1.42
CA LEU A 142 -2.39 -5.97 -0.20
C LEU A 142 -1.44 -6.32 0.95
N ARG A 143 -1.14 -5.33 1.80
CA ARG A 143 -0.20 -5.47 2.92
C ARG A 143 -0.78 -4.96 4.24
N GLY A 144 -0.25 -5.43 5.35
CA GLY A 144 -0.50 -4.89 6.68
C GLY A 144 -1.66 -5.50 7.48
N GLY A 145 -2.63 -6.17 6.87
CA GLY A 145 -3.80 -6.71 7.56
C GLY A 145 -4.82 -5.63 7.94
N HIS A 146 -6.00 -6.02 8.43
CA HIS A 146 -7.03 -5.07 8.88
C HIS A 146 -7.56 -5.35 10.28
N TRP A 147 -8.44 -4.45 10.75
CA TRP A 147 -9.02 -4.43 12.10
C TRP A 147 -9.78 -5.69 12.56
N ASN A 148 -10.06 -6.64 11.66
CA ASN A 148 -10.74 -7.91 11.95
C ASN A 148 -9.91 -9.14 11.54
N ASN A 149 -8.64 -8.94 11.17
CA ASN A 149 -7.73 -10.05 10.89
C ASN A 149 -7.14 -10.60 12.18
N TYR A 150 -6.72 -11.86 12.11
CA TYR A 150 -5.83 -12.44 13.10
C TYR A 150 -4.48 -11.74 13.10
N ALA A 151 -3.79 -11.78 14.23
CA ALA A 151 -2.45 -11.22 14.37
C ALA A 151 -1.43 -11.78 13.35
N SER A 152 -1.64 -12.99 12.82
CA SER A 152 -0.78 -13.59 11.78
C SER A 152 -0.81 -12.84 10.45
N ASP A 153 -1.94 -12.19 10.14
CA ASP A 153 -2.15 -11.54 8.85
C ASP A 153 -1.66 -10.08 8.89
N CYS A 154 -1.36 -9.56 10.09
CA CYS A 154 -0.94 -8.17 10.33
C CYS A 154 0.59 -8.01 10.39
N THR A 155 1.36 -9.07 10.14
CA THR A 155 2.83 -9.03 10.19
C THR A 155 3.39 -8.22 9.03
N VAL A 156 4.56 -7.60 9.23
CA VAL A 156 5.20 -6.80 8.17
C VAL A 156 5.55 -7.61 6.92
N SER A 157 5.67 -8.94 7.06
CA SER A 157 5.97 -9.86 5.95
C SER A 157 4.73 -10.50 5.31
N PHE A 158 3.56 -10.45 5.96
CA PHE A 158 2.39 -11.14 5.44
C PHE A 158 1.87 -10.46 4.18
N ARG A 159 1.62 -11.27 3.15
CA ARG A 159 1.18 -10.81 1.84
C ARG A 159 -0.19 -11.35 1.51
N HIS A 160 -1.09 -10.47 1.11
CA HIS A 160 -2.33 -10.83 0.46
C HIS A 160 -2.38 -10.23 -0.94
N SER A 161 -3.36 -10.64 -1.73
CA SER A 161 -3.65 -10.08 -3.04
C SER A 161 -5.11 -10.29 -3.35
N TYR A 162 -5.72 -9.31 -3.99
CA TYR A 162 -7.11 -9.41 -4.38
C TYR A 162 -7.34 -8.76 -5.75
N TYR A 163 -8.52 -9.01 -6.34
CA TYR A 163 -8.86 -8.49 -7.64
C TYR A 163 -8.72 -6.96 -7.68
N ASP A 164 -8.02 -6.49 -8.69
CA ASP A 164 -7.79 -5.07 -8.90
C ASP A 164 -9.14 -4.34 -9.02
N PHE A 165 -9.20 -3.10 -8.54
CA PHE A 165 -10.43 -2.28 -8.46
C PHE A 165 -11.54 -2.82 -7.52
N THR A 166 -11.26 -3.81 -6.67
CA THR A 166 -12.20 -4.20 -5.61
C THR A 166 -12.20 -3.17 -4.49
N GLU A 167 -13.39 -2.65 -4.18
CA GLU A 167 -13.62 -1.85 -2.98
C GLU A 167 -14.12 -2.74 -1.83
N CYS A 168 -13.53 -2.55 -0.66
CA CYS A 168 -13.94 -3.25 0.56
C CYS A 168 -13.80 -2.30 1.75
N TYR A 169 -14.67 -2.45 2.74
CA TYR A 169 -14.64 -1.65 3.97
C TYR A 169 -13.35 -1.83 4.80
N SER A 170 -12.54 -2.85 4.49
CA SER A 170 -11.27 -3.14 5.14
C SER A 170 -10.05 -2.84 4.26
N TYR A 171 -10.25 -2.36 3.02
CA TYR A 171 -9.17 -2.01 2.10
C TYR A 171 -9.02 -0.49 2.07
N GLY A 172 -7.78 -0.04 2.11
CA GLY A 172 -7.38 1.34 2.01
C GLY A 172 -6.10 1.48 1.21
N MET A 173 -5.44 2.63 1.37
CA MET A 173 -4.19 2.91 0.71
C MET A 173 -3.36 3.88 1.53
N ARG A 174 -2.07 3.88 1.24
CA ARG A 174 -1.13 4.92 1.58
C ARG A 174 -0.46 5.40 0.30
N VAL A 175 -0.11 6.68 0.26
CA VAL A 175 0.57 7.28 -0.89
C VAL A 175 2.05 7.49 -0.57
N CYS A 176 2.88 7.38 -1.60
CA CYS A 176 4.28 7.78 -1.58
C CYS A 176 4.58 8.61 -2.84
N ARG A 177 5.78 9.21 -2.91
CA ARG A 177 6.26 9.90 -4.11
C ARG A 177 7.78 9.86 -4.16
N SER A 178 8.32 9.98 -5.37
CA SER A 178 9.75 10.15 -5.58
C SER A 178 10.16 11.59 -5.20
N ILE A 179 11.31 11.74 -4.52
CA ILE A 179 11.92 13.05 -4.28
C ILE A 179 13.04 13.20 -5.30
N ARG A 180 12.92 14.19 -6.18
CA ARG A 180 13.91 14.56 -7.19
C ARG A 180 14.44 15.95 -6.90
#